data_AF-A0AAN5C7X0-F1
#
_entry.id   AF-A0AAN5C7X0-F1
#
_cell.length_a   1.000
_cell.length_b   1.000
_cell.length_c   1.000
_cell.angle_alpha   90.00
_cell.angle_beta   90.00
_cell.angle_gamma   90.00
#
_symmetry.space_group_name_H-M   'P 1'
#
loop_
_entity.id
_entity.type
_entity.pdbx_description
1 polymer ?
#
loop_
_entity_poly.entity_id
_entity_poly.type
_entity_poly.pdbx_seq_one_letter_code
_entity_poly.pdbx_strand_id
1 'polypeptide(L)'
;MNGVDRVIIEWFSNRNNVHQLFEMTLVHLGETGDEFDTDLLNIVYYLLRNYPDAAASQLLPPLREALEKLLAGKHVHEGPKTKAVVNLELATQRLAAELFLGIAKGTKYLSFNVLDDLWKWMAPAVIAQFDHQNFQATHFWSSAFERLLTKEDMRRCWWLVEALIASFDARKTIAPDARWKPANRLSMFILASWRHSETLNRVLSMAFDQLVPVATSDGMRKAIAALIGDAMAISNHRSEFFAGVPERFRVRSLDEYLAQLALKAYKISRQASPILLANFDASEDKENRRPRMPAVPVKKEKDEVSEQFKELLSPTQPPSRAPLTPSMSQRTPSTPGSGGRARGRGGRGGGGKGEDLGQEKESMYARMLIETVFTFYDVSSRPVTEGIFKVLPLMCELAVENEAEDADIDHEHDIREDAETLVHQYMACIVLNEERACRMVETMEMIVKESSISTQRSSALKLLHVTVFSNIFLFDLMGESMRSRMHGIILSAMVDKELAVRREAGHCLCAFLHVGYFELSVTLESHFRSLLSSPSHAAKQAGCFGFAAIVRAFPDAFTVKVVPALHELCRLSSGAAKDVLVQHWATSALRDFRASHRDEWATDGAAVIGADLIYLIENELSPPYYV
;
A
#
# COMPACT_ATOMS: atom_id res chain seq x y z
N MET A 1 23.09 0.29 48.96
CA MET A 1 23.70 -0.89 48.32
C MET A 1 24.01 -1.94 49.36
N ASN A 2 23.31 -3.07 49.26
CA ASN A 2 23.57 -4.29 50.00
C ASN A 2 24.88 -4.94 49.53
N GLY A 3 25.37 -5.95 50.26
CA GLY A 3 26.62 -6.64 49.91
C GLY A 3 26.58 -7.28 48.51
N VAL A 4 25.42 -7.83 48.12
CA VAL A 4 25.20 -8.44 46.81
C VAL A 4 25.30 -7.42 45.68
N ASP A 5 24.66 -6.25 45.82
CA ASP A 5 24.70 -5.14 44.86
C ASP A 5 26.15 -4.74 44.55
N ARG A 6 27.01 -4.66 45.58
CA ARG A 6 28.42 -4.28 45.43
C ARG A 6 29.20 -5.29 44.59
N VAL A 7 29.03 -6.60 44.85
CA VAL A 7 29.69 -7.66 44.08
C VAL A 7 29.30 -7.59 42.60
N ILE A 8 28.01 -7.36 42.31
CA ILE A 8 27.53 -7.19 40.94
C ILE A 8 28.18 -5.96 40.28
N ILE A 9 28.18 -4.81 40.97
CA ILE A 9 28.75 -3.57 40.46
C ILE A 9 30.26 -3.71 40.24
N GLU A 10 31.01 -4.24 41.21
CA GLU A 10 32.46 -4.46 41.10
C GLU A 10 32.80 -5.39 39.92
N TRP A 11 32.00 -6.44 39.70
CA TRP A 11 32.20 -7.37 38.58
C TRP A 11 32.00 -6.69 37.22
N PHE A 12 30.90 -5.93 37.05
CA PHE A 12 30.59 -5.23 35.78
C PHE A 12 31.39 -3.93 35.58
N SER A 13 32.00 -3.37 36.64
CA SER A 13 32.93 -2.24 36.52
C SER A 13 34.30 -2.66 35.98
N ASN A 14 34.65 -3.94 36.10
CA ASN A 14 35.89 -4.48 35.57
C ASN A 14 35.78 -4.73 34.05
N ARG A 15 36.52 -3.92 33.29
CA ARG A 15 36.60 -3.99 31.82
C ARG A 15 36.93 -5.38 31.29
N ASN A 16 37.77 -6.16 31.99
CA ASN A 16 38.17 -7.50 31.53
C ASN A 16 37.03 -8.51 31.64
N ASN A 17 36.23 -8.45 32.71
CA ASN A 17 35.07 -9.31 32.91
C ASN A 17 34.01 -9.04 31.84
N VAL A 18 33.75 -7.75 31.57
CA VAL A 18 32.83 -7.28 30.53
C VAL A 18 33.30 -7.71 29.13
N HIS A 19 34.61 -7.65 28.85
CA HIS A 19 35.19 -8.15 27.60
C HIS A 19 34.96 -9.65 27.41
N GLN A 20 35.30 -10.46 28.42
CA GLN A 20 35.13 -11.91 28.39
C GLN A 20 33.66 -12.31 28.23
N LEU A 21 32.74 -11.59 28.88
CA LEU A 21 31.30 -11.80 28.70
C LEU A 21 30.88 -11.62 27.24
N PHE A 22 31.28 -10.52 26.61
CA PHE A 22 30.94 -10.24 25.21
C PHE A 22 31.63 -11.18 24.24
N GLU A 23 32.87 -11.61 24.49
CA GLU A 23 33.55 -12.62 23.66
C GLU A 23 32.84 -13.99 23.74
N MET A 24 32.49 -14.46 24.94
CA MET A 24 31.74 -15.71 25.12
C MET A 24 30.34 -15.62 24.50
N THR A 25 29.67 -14.47 24.66
CA THR A 25 28.37 -14.24 24.02
C THR A 25 28.50 -14.25 22.50
N LEU A 26 29.52 -13.59 21.93
CA LEU A 26 29.75 -13.56 20.48
C LEU A 26 29.99 -14.97 19.89
N VAL A 27 30.75 -15.83 20.61
CA VAL A 27 30.93 -17.23 20.22
C VAL A 27 29.59 -17.97 20.25
N HIS A 28 28.83 -17.85 21.34
CA HIS A 28 27.51 -18.48 21.46
C HIS A 28 26.55 -18.01 20.35
N LEU A 29 26.50 -16.70 20.08
CA LEU A 29 25.70 -16.10 19.03
C LEU A 29 26.09 -16.54 17.61
N GLY A 30 27.35 -16.96 17.40
CA GLY A 30 27.81 -17.56 16.14
C GLY A 30 27.40 -19.04 15.96
N GLU A 31 27.01 -19.71 17.05
CA GLU A 31 26.55 -21.11 17.08
C GLU A 31 25.01 -21.22 17.12
N THR A 32 24.33 -20.30 17.79
CA THR A 32 22.85 -20.20 17.81
C THR A 32 22.30 -19.58 16.52
N GLY A 33 21.06 -19.93 16.16
CA GLY A 33 20.40 -19.38 14.97
C GLY A 33 20.04 -17.88 15.04
N ASP A 34 19.53 -17.37 13.93
CA ASP A 34 19.33 -15.93 13.61
C ASP A 34 18.20 -15.21 14.39
N GLU A 35 17.79 -15.71 15.55
CA GLU A 35 16.79 -15.07 16.42
C GLU A 35 17.36 -13.83 17.15
N PHE A 36 16.53 -12.99 17.77
CA PHE A 36 16.99 -11.84 18.57
C PHE A 36 16.93 -12.22 20.05
N ASP A 37 18.08 -12.31 20.74
CA ASP A 37 18.10 -12.68 22.15
C ASP A 37 17.68 -11.49 23.03
N THR A 38 16.96 -11.79 24.10
CA THR A 38 16.56 -10.80 25.10
C THR A 38 17.36 -10.91 26.40
N ASP A 39 18.13 -11.97 26.62
CA ASP A 39 18.78 -12.22 27.91
C ASP A 39 19.92 -11.22 28.18
N LEU A 40 20.86 -11.03 27.24
CA LEU A 40 21.89 -10.00 27.39
C LEU A 40 21.29 -8.59 27.49
N LEU A 41 20.29 -8.29 26.65
CA LEU A 41 19.54 -7.04 26.69
C LEU A 41 18.93 -6.80 28.07
N ASN A 42 18.32 -7.83 28.66
CA ASN A 42 17.69 -7.78 29.98
C ASN A 42 18.74 -7.59 31.07
N ILE A 43 19.88 -8.29 31.02
CA ILE A 43 21.00 -8.12 31.95
C ILE A 43 21.48 -6.67 31.95
N VAL A 44 21.80 -6.10 30.77
CA VAL A 44 22.28 -4.71 30.64
C VAL A 44 21.20 -3.71 31.07
N TYR A 45 19.94 -3.94 30.68
CA TYR A 45 18.80 -3.12 31.06
C TYR A 45 18.62 -3.06 32.58
N TYR A 46 18.56 -4.20 33.27
CA TYR A 46 18.36 -4.26 34.71
C TYR A 46 19.59 -3.76 35.48
N LEU A 47 20.80 -4.00 34.99
CA LEU A 47 22.04 -3.49 35.58
C LEU A 47 22.04 -1.95 35.64
N LEU A 48 21.77 -1.29 34.52
CA LEU A 48 21.75 0.18 34.45
C LEU A 48 20.52 0.78 35.15
N ARG A 49 19.36 0.10 35.10
CA ARG A 49 18.12 0.54 35.75
C ARG A 49 18.18 0.47 37.28
N ASN A 50 18.75 -0.60 37.84
CA ASN A 50 18.69 -0.87 39.27
C ASN A 50 19.80 -0.14 40.05
N TYR A 51 20.89 0.28 39.38
CA TYR A 51 22.04 0.93 40.00
C TYR A 51 22.36 2.30 39.39
N PRO A 52 21.41 3.26 39.32
CA PRO A 52 21.58 4.53 38.60
C PRO A 52 22.80 5.35 39.05
N ASP A 53 23.13 5.34 40.34
CA ASP A 53 24.27 6.07 40.92
C ASP A 53 25.64 5.54 40.43
N ALA A 54 25.77 4.21 40.33
CA ALA A 54 26.96 3.55 39.79
C ALA A 54 26.93 3.43 38.26
N ALA A 55 25.75 3.48 37.65
CA ALA A 55 25.57 3.35 36.21
C ALA A 55 26.31 4.46 35.44
N ALA A 56 26.14 5.73 35.83
CA ALA A 56 26.82 6.84 35.16
C ALA A 56 28.35 6.82 35.30
N SER A 57 28.88 6.32 36.43
CA SER A 57 30.28 6.50 36.82
C SER A 57 31.16 5.26 36.62
N GLN A 58 30.60 4.05 36.74
CA GLN A 58 31.35 2.80 36.79
C GLN A 58 30.90 1.77 35.74
N LEU A 59 29.58 1.66 35.49
CA LEU A 59 29.02 0.60 34.62
C LEU A 59 28.87 1.02 33.15
N LEU A 60 28.49 2.28 32.88
CA LEU A 60 28.32 2.79 31.52
C LEU A 60 29.65 2.87 30.74
N PRO A 61 30.81 3.25 31.31
CA PRO A 61 32.05 3.35 30.52
C PRO A 61 32.53 2.01 29.91
N PRO A 62 32.59 0.87 30.64
CA PRO A 62 32.92 -0.43 30.04
C PRO A 62 31.93 -0.88 28.96
N LEU A 63 30.62 -0.67 29.19
CA LEU A 63 29.57 -1.02 28.23
C LEU A 63 29.62 -0.15 26.96
N ARG A 64 29.93 1.14 27.12
CA ARG A 64 30.14 2.07 26.01
C ARG A 64 31.37 1.69 25.19
N GLU A 65 32.50 1.39 25.83
CA GLU A 65 33.72 0.96 25.10
C GLU A 65 33.49 -0.35 24.34
N ALA A 66 32.69 -1.27 24.87
CA ALA A 66 32.26 -2.47 24.16
C ALA A 66 31.38 -2.14 22.94
N LEU A 67 30.37 -1.28 23.10
CA LEU A 67 29.52 -0.84 21.99
C LEU A 67 30.32 -0.07 20.91
N GLU A 68 31.26 0.79 21.32
CA GLU A 68 32.19 1.47 20.41
C GLU A 68 33.00 0.47 19.57
N LYS A 69 33.53 -0.61 20.18
CA LYS A 69 34.24 -1.66 19.45
C LYS A 69 33.34 -2.41 18.46
N LEU A 70 32.12 -2.77 18.88
CA LEU A 70 31.17 -3.52 18.03
C LEU A 70 30.69 -2.68 16.84
N LEU A 71 30.44 -1.37 17.02
CA LEU A 71 30.06 -0.44 15.94
C LEU A 71 31.26 -0.03 15.08
N ALA A 72 32.48 0.00 15.63
CA ALA A 72 33.70 0.27 14.85
C ALA A 72 34.19 -0.94 14.03
N GLY A 73 33.49 -2.08 14.09
CA GLY A 73 33.79 -3.32 13.40
C GLY A 73 33.74 -3.21 11.87
N LYS A 74 34.76 -2.58 11.28
CA LYS A 74 35.02 -2.56 9.83
C LYS A 74 35.44 -3.95 9.33
N HIS A 75 34.49 -4.87 9.19
CA HIS A 75 34.72 -6.16 8.54
C HIS A 75 34.71 -6.03 7.01
N VAL A 76 35.63 -5.19 6.51
CA VAL A 76 36.00 -5.13 5.09
C VAL A 76 37.02 -6.25 4.84
N HIS A 77 36.52 -7.48 4.72
CA HIS A 77 37.31 -8.57 4.16
C HIS A 77 37.44 -8.35 2.64
N GLU A 78 38.61 -7.94 2.17
CA GLU A 78 38.93 -7.77 0.73
C GLU A 78 39.24 -9.12 0.05
N GLY A 79 38.42 -10.14 0.32
CA GLY A 79 38.59 -11.50 -0.20
C GLY A 79 37.30 -12.32 -0.12
N PRO A 80 37.28 -13.55 -0.67
CA PRO A 80 36.09 -14.40 -0.67
C PRO A 80 35.67 -14.75 0.77
N LYS A 81 34.50 -14.25 1.20
CA LYS A 81 33.99 -14.47 2.56
C LYS A 81 33.61 -15.94 2.76
N THR A 82 34.30 -16.62 3.67
CA THR A 82 33.90 -17.94 4.16
C THR A 82 32.65 -17.83 5.04
N LYS A 83 31.81 -18.87 5.08
CA LYS A 83 30.56 -18.89 5.87
C LYS A 83 30.77 -18.49 7.34
N ALA A 84 31.85 -18.94 7.97
CA ALA A 84 32.20 -18.58 9.34
C ALA A 84 32.44 -17.06 9.55
N VAL A 85 33.01 -16.37 8.56
CA VAL A 85 33.23 -14.91 8.62
C VAL A 85 31.89 -14.17 8.55
N VAL A 86 30.99 -14.60 7.66
CA VAL A 86 29.64 -14.01 7.53
C VAL A 86 28.83 -14.21 8.82
N ASN A 87 28.86 -15.42 9.40
CA ASN A 87 28.21 -15.70 10.68
C ASN A 87 28.78 -14.82 11.82
N LEU A 88 30.10 -14.62 11.87
CA LEU A 88 30.72 -13.77 12.90
C LEU A 88 30.36 -12.28 12.72
N GLU A 89 30.34 -11.78 11.48
CA GLU A 89 29.86 -10.42 11.17
C GLU A 89 28.39 -10.24 11.60
N LEU A 90 27.55 -11.25 11.34
CA LEU A 90 26.13 -11.25 11.68
C LEU A 90 25.92 -11.26 13.21
N ALA A 91 26.61 -12.15 13.93
CA ALA A 91 26.60 -12.21 15.39
C ALA A 91 27.12 -10.91 16.03
N THR A 92 28.12 -10.26 15.42
CA THR A 92 28.64 -8.95 15.87
C THR A 92 27.57 -7.85 15.75
N GLN A 93 26.85 -7.80 14.62
CA GLN A 93 25.81 -6.79 14.40
C GLN A 93 24.56 -7.05 15.26
N ARG A 94 24.22 -8.33 15.52
CA ARG A 94 23.19 -8.72 16.50
C ARG A 94 23.56 -8.26 17.92
N LEU A 95 24.77 -8.60 18.37
CA LEU A 95 25.28 -8.22 19.70
C LEU A 95 25.30 -6.70 19.89
N ALA A 96 25.67 -5.96 18.84
CA ALA A 96 25.62 -4.49 18.84
C ALA A 96 24.19 -3.95 19.03
N ALA A 97 23.19 -4.53 18.36
CA ALA A 97 21.79 -4.12 18.45
C ALA A 97 21.17 -4.45 19.83
N GLU A 98 21.45 -5.64 20.36
CA GLU A 98 21.01 -6.07 21.71
C GLU A 98 21.62 -5.19 22.82
N LEU A 99 22.93 -4.92 22.75
CA LEU A 99 23.65 -4.05 23.69
C LEU A 99 23.17 -2.59 23.60
N PHE A 100 23.01 -2.07 22.39
CA PHE A 100 22.44 -0.73 22.16
C PHE A 100 21.06 -0.58 22.80
N LEU A 101 20.16 -1.54 22.59
CA LEU A 101 18.81 -1.48 23.15
C LEU A 101 18.81 -1.62 24.69
N GLY A 102 19.69 -2.47 25.24
CA GLY A 102 19.91 -2.59 26.68
C GLY A 102 20.33 -1.26 27.32
N ILE A 103 21.32 -0.57 26.72
CA ILE A 103 21.81 0.74 27.18
C ILE A 103 20.71 1.81 27.03
N ALA A 104 20.07 1.90 25.86
CA ALA A 104 19.04 2.90 25.57
C ALA A 104 17.84 2.81 26.52
N LYS A 105 17.43 1.60 26.91
CA LYS A 105 16.35 1.38 27.90
C LYS A 105 16.82 1.52 29.36
N GLY A 106 18.04 1.05 29.66
CA GLY A 106 18.56 0.99 31.03
C GLY A 106 18.90 2.36 31.62
N THR A 107 19.31 3.31 30.78
CA THR A 107 19.72 4.67 31.18
C THR A 107 18.57 5.60 31.58
N LYS A 108 17.31 5.12 31.58
CA LYS A 108 16.05 5.84 31.88
C LYS A 108 16.05 6.71 33.16
N TYR A 109 16.86 6.37 34.16
CA TYR A 109 16.90 7.03 35.46
C TYR A 109 18.17 7.87 35.70
N LEU A 110 19.00 8.07 34.67
CA LEU A 110 20.20 8.91 34.76
C LEU A 110 19.88 10.41 34.67
N SER A 111 20.84 11.24 35.09
CA SER A 111 20.73 12.70 34.99
C SER A 111 20.81 13.18 33.54
N PHE A 112 20.17 14.33 33.25
CA PHE A 112 20.08 14.87 31.90
C PHE A 112 21.45 15.08 31.23
N ASN A 113 22.45 15.57 31.96
CA ASN A 113 23.78 15.83 31.40
C ASN A 113 24.46 14.53 30.92
N VAL A 114 24.37 13.46 31.73
CA VAL A 114 24.94 12.14 31.37
C VAL A 114 24.20 11.54 30.17
N LEU A 115 22.88 11.74 30.08
CA LEU A 115 22.07 11.32 28.94
C LEU A 115 22.42 12.09 27.66
N ASP A 116 22.52 13.42 27.74
CA ASP A 116 22.86 14.29 26.61
C ASP A 116 24.25 13.96 26.05
N ASP A 117 25.26 13.79 26.92
CA ASP A 117 26.61 13.39 26.51
C ASP A 117 26.67 11.96 25.94
N LEU A 118 25.88 11.02 26.48
CA LEU A 118 25.75 9.68 25.91
C LEU A 118 25.09 9.72 24.51
N TRP A 119 23.95 10.39 24.38
CA TRP A 119 23.19 10.42 23.13
C TRP A 119 23.88 11.21 22.01
N LYS A 120 24.61 12.29 22.33
CA LYS A 120 25.47 13.03 21.37
C LYS A 120 26.49 12.14 20.68
N TRP A 121 27.01 11.12 21.37
CA TRP A 121 27.90 10.12 20.79
C TRP A 121 27.11 8.94 20.18
N MET A 122 26.15 8.38 20.91
CA MET A 122 25.49 7.12 20.57
C MET A 122 24.59 7.25 19.33
N ALA A 123 23.87 8.38 19.18
CA ALA A 123 23.01 8.60 18.02
C ALA A 123 23.81 8.59 16.69
N PRO A 124 24.83 9.44 16.46
CA PRO A 124 25.58 9.41 15.20
C PRO A 124 26.36 8.11 14.99
N ALA A 125 26.83 7.44 16.06
CA ALA A 125 27.48 6.14 15.95
C ALA A 125 26.55 5.05 15.39
N VAL A 126 25.30 4.98 15.88
CA VAL A 126 24.29 4.05 15.36
C VAL A 126 23.85 4.44 13.94
N ILE A 127 23.72 5.73 13.62
CA ILE A 127 23.43 6.16 12.23
C ILE A 127 24.52 5.72 11.25
N ALA A 128 25.79 5.85 11.63
CA ALA A 128 26.91 5.44 10.80
C ALA A 128 26.95 3.92 10.56
N GLN A 129 26.47 3.11 11.50
CA GLN A 129 26.41 1.65 11.35
C GLN A 129 25.52 1.21 10.18
N PHE A 130 24.44 1.94 9.86
CA PHE A 130 23.59 1.64 8.70
C PHE A 130 24.32 1.74 7.36
N ASP A 131 25.46 2.43 7.28
CA ASP A 131 26.29 2.45 6.07
C ASP A 131 27.14 1.18 5.87
N HIS A 132 27.26 0.34 6.90
CA HIS A 132 28.05 -0.89 6.94
C HIS A 132 27.24 -2.14 7.35
N GLN A 133 25.92 -2.00 7.47
CA GLN A 133 25.02 -3.07 7.87
C GLN A 133 24.91 -4.15 6.77
N ASN A 134 24.97 -5.43 7.17
CA ASN A 134 24.65 -6.55 6.28
C ASN A 134 23.12 -6.63 6.08
N PHE A 135 22.64 -6.96 4.88
CA PHE A 135 21.20 -7.13 4.62
C PHE A 135 20.56 -8.11 5.62
N GLN A 136 21.23 -9.23 5.91
CA GLN A 136 20.79 -10.24 6.88
C GLN A 136 20.79 -9.75 8.34
N ALA A 137 21.45 -8.64 8.68
CA ALA A 137 21.44 -8.07 10.03
C ALA A 137 20.28 -7.08 10.26
N THR A 138 19.47 -6.81 9.22
CA THR A 138 18.45 -5.76 9.23
C THR A 138 17.34 -6.03 10.22
N HIS A 139 16.89 -7.28 10.34
CA HIS A 139 15.82 -7.64 11.28
C HIS A 139 16.22 -7.47 12.75
N PHE A 140 17.51 -7.59 13.09
CA PHE A 140 18.01 -7.30 14.45
C PHE A 140 17.88 -5.82 14.78
N TRP A 141 18.27 -4.94 13.86
CA TRP A 141 18.14 -3.50 14.05
C TRP A 141 16.68 -3.05 14.00
N SER A 142 15.85 -3.55 13.08
CA SER A 142 14.40 -3.32 13.10
C SER A 142 13.78 -3.74 14.43
N SER A 143 14.11 -4.95 14.91
CA SER A 143 13.68 -5.47 16.21
C SER A 143 14.10 -4.59 17.38
N ALA A 144 15.29 -3.99 17.32
CA ALA A 144 15.80 -3.09 18.34
C ALA A 144 15.08 -1.73 18.33
N PHE A 145 14.89 -1.14 17.15
CA PHE A 145 14.23 0.15 16.97
C PHE A 145 12.72 0.09 17.27
N GLU A 146 12.00 -0.93 16.83
CA GLU A 146 10.57 -1.15 17.17
C GLU A 146 10.38 -1.25 18.70
N ARG A 147 11.22 -2.04 19.38
CA ARG A 147 11.20 -2.17 20.85
C ARG A 147 11.55 -0.86 21.58
N LEU A 148 12.29 0.05 20.95
CA LEU A 148 12.66 1.36 21.53
C LEU A 148 11.57 2.42 21.28
N LEU A 149 11.16 2.61 20.03
CA LEU A 149 10.28 3.70 19.59
C LEU A 149 8.79 3.46 19.93
N THR A 150 8.34 2.21 19.91
CA THR A 150 6.92 1.87 20.15
C THR A 150 6.61 1.66 21.64
N LYS A 151 7.56 1.08 22.40
CA LYS A 151 7.34 0.67 23.80
C LYS A 151 7.82 1.67 24.86
N GLU A 152 8.81 2.52 24.56
CA GLU A 152 9.27 3.59 25.46
C GLU A 152 8.80 4.99 25.02
N ASP A 153 9.10 6.00 25.82
CA ASP A 153 8.78 7.41 25.51
C ASP A 153 9.86 7.98 24.57
N MET A 154 9.51 8.16 23.30
CA MET A 154 10.40 8.64 22.24
C MET A 154 11.06 10.00 22.57
N ARG A 155 10.44 10.81 23.44
CA ARG A 155 11.02 12.09 23.89
C ARG A 155 12.32 11.90 24.67
N ARG A 156 12.59 10.70 25.21
CA ARG A 156 13.86 10.36 25.87
C ARG A 156 15.00 10.06 24.89
N CYS A 157 14.67 9.63 23.66
CA CYS A 157 15.64 9.35 22.60
C CYS A 157 15.53 10.35 21.44
N TRP A 158 15.08 11.58 21.71
CA TRP A 158 14.86 12.60 20.67
C TRP A 158 16.11 12.89 19.83
N TRP A 159 17.31 12.83 20.43
CA TRP A 159 18.59 12.94 19.71
C TRP A 159 18.72 11.90 18.58
N LEU A 160 18.32 10.65 18.85
CA LEU A 160 18.36 9.57 17.86
C LEU A 160 17.34 9.81 16.74
N VAL A 161 16.14 10.27 17.10
CA VAL A 161 15.07 10.61 16.15
C VAL A 161 15.48 11.75 15.23
N GLU A 162 16.04 12.84 15.76
CA GLU A 162 16.52 13.95 14.93
C GLU A 162 17.74 13.57 14.08
N ALA A 163 18.66 12.74 14.60
CA ALA A 163 19.80 12.22 13.83
C ALA A 163 19.33 11.30 12.69
N LEU A 164 18.35 10.44 12.95
CA LEU A 164 17.68 9.61 11.96
C LEU A 164 16.98 10.47 10.88
N ILE A 165 16.17 11.46 11.28
CA ILE A 165 15.49 12.38 10.34
C ILE A 165 16.50 13.12 9.46
N ALA A 166 17.59 13.62 10.05
CA ALA A 166 18.66 14.29 9.32
C ALA A 166 19.41 13.36 8.34
N SER A 167 19.36 12.05 8.54
CA SER A 167 19.98 11.04 7.66
C SER A 167 19.22 10.77 6.36
N PHE A 168 18.01 11.34 6.21
CA PHE A 168 17.14 11.19 5.03
C PHE A 168 17.24 12.30 3.97
N ASP A 169 17.97 13.40 4.21
CA ASP A 169 18.07 14.51 3.25
C ASP A 169 18.69 14.00 1.92
N ALA A 170 17.82 13.77 0.93
CA ALA A 170 18.14 13.04 -0.30
C ALA A 170 19.27 13.70 -1.12
N ARG A 171 19.56 14.98 -0.83
CA ARG A 171 20.69 15.75 -1.38
C ARG A 171 22.07 15.26 -0.95
N LYS A 172 22.17 14.40 0.07
CA LYS A 172 23.45 13.85 0.59
C LYS A 172 23.62 12.36 0.27
N THR A 173 22.55 11.63 0.02
CA THR A 173 22.59 10.18 -0.20
C THR A 173 22.88 9.83 -1.66
N ILE A 174 24.18 9.88 -2.00
CA ILE A 174 25.01 8.85 -2.67
C ILE A 174 24.46 8.22 -3.98
N ALA A 175 25.39 7.74 -4.81
CA ALA A 175 25.19 7.16 -6.14
C ALA A 175 24.09 6.05 -6.23
N PRO A 176 23.58 5.75 -7.46
CA PRO A 176 22.38 4.91 -7.67
C PRO A 176 22.43 3.51 -7.02
N ASP A 177 23.63 2.96 -6.86
CA ASP A 177 23.96 1.68 -6.23
C ASP A 177 23.70 1.65 -4.71
N ALA A 178 23.67 2.80 -4.03
CA ALA A 178 23.50 2.89 -2.58
C ALA A 178 22.05 3.18 -2.13
N ARG A 179 21.07 3.22 -3.05
CA ARG A 179 19.67 3.65 -2.77
C ARG A 179 18.88 2.77 -1.82
N TRP A 180 19.34 1.56 -1.51
CA TRP A 180 18.73 0.71 -0.48
C TRP A 180 18.98 1.22 0.95
N LYS A 181 20.03 2.00 1.18
CA LYS A 181 20.39 2.48 2.53
C LYS A 181 19.38 3.48 3.12
N PRO A 182 18.89 4.49 2.37
CA PRO A 182 17.77 5.33 2.82
C PRO A 182 16.51 4.52 3.14
N ALA A 183 16.18 3.51 2.33
CA ALA A 183 15.02 2.64 2.56
C ALA A 183 15.14 1.85 3.87
N ASN A 184 16.31 1.26 4.13
CA ASN A 184 16.64 0.55 5.36
C ASN A 184 16.58 1.47 6.61
N ARG A 185 16.99 2.75 6.48
CA ARG A 185 16.83 3.73 7.56
C ARG A 185 15.36 4.12 7.78
N LEU A 186 14.56 4.14 6.71
CA LEU A 186 13.15 4.51 6.75
C LEU A 186 12.31 3.42 7.43
N SER A 187 12.61 2.15 7.17
CA SER A 187 11.95 1.01 7.84
C SER A 187 12.27 0.89 9.33
N MET A 188 13.22 1.68 9.87
CA MET A 188 13.42 1.80 11.33
C MET A 188 12.39 2.74 12.00
N PHE A 189 11.65 3.55 11.23
CA PHE A 189 10.55 4.39 11.73
C PHE A 189 9.21 3.64 11.75
N ILE A 190 9.16 2.53 12.49
CA ILE A 190 7.88 1.95 12.89
C ILE A 190 7.32 2.84 14.00
N LEU A 191 6.44 3.77 13.61
CA LEU A 191 5.82 4.80 14.46
C LEU A 191 4.30 4.60 14.59
N ALA A 192 3.82 3.36 14.54
CA ALA A 192 2.43 2.94 14.80
C ALA A 192 1.92 3.24 16.24
N SER A 193 1.94 4.52 16.63
CA SER A 193 1.59 5.01 17.97
C SER A 193 1.12 6.46 17.91
N TRP A 194 -0.07 6.70 18.43
CA TRP A 194 -0.71 8.03 18.52
C TRP A 194 0.12 9.11 19.23
N ARG A 195 1.15 8.71 20.00
CA ARG A 195 1.98 9.60 20.82
C ARG A 195 2.88 10.55 20.01
N HIS A 196 3.12 10.26 18.73
CA HIS A 196 4.25 10.82 17.97
C HIS A 196 3.85 11.43 16.61
N SER A 197 2.59 11.84 16.45
CA SER A 197 2.03 12.28 15.16
C SER A 197 2.75 13.46 14.49
N GLU A 198 3.29 14.42 15.25
CA GLU A 198 4.08 15.54 14.70
C GLU A 198 5.39 15.06 14.06
N THR A 199 6.11 14.14 14.72
CA THR A 199 7.32 13.52 14.16
C THR A 199 6.98 12.71 12.92
N LEU A 200 5.90 11.93 12.96
CA LEU A 200 5.43 11.13 11.83
C LEU A 200 5.07 12.03 10.62
N ASN A 201 4.36 13.14 10.84
CA ASN A 201 4.09 14.15 9.81
C ASN A 201 5.36 14.73 9.18
N ARG A 202 6.41 14.98 9.98
CA ARG A 202 7.72 15.43 9.46
C ARG A 202 8.38 14.36 8.59
N VAL A 203 8.44 13.10 9.04
CA VAL A 203 9.04 12.01 8.25
C VAL A 203 8.24 11.76 6.98
N LEU A 204 6.90 11.75 7.06
CA LEU A 204 6.01 11.55 5.91
C LEU A 204 6.14 12.67 4.87
N SER A 205 6.23 13.94 5.26
CA SER A 205 6.43 15.03 4.30
C SER A 205 7.78 14.90 3.59
N MET A 206 8.85 14.51 4.30
CA MET A 206 10.15 14.22 3.69
C MET A 206 10.10 12.99 2.77
N ALA A 207 9.48 11.89 3.19
CA ALA A 207 9.35 10.69 2.39
C ALA A 207 8.52 10.93 1.11
N PHE A 208 7.38 11.58 1.23
CA PHE A 208 6.48 11.80 0.10
C PHE A 208 7.01 12.85 -0.89
N ASP A 209 7.52 13.99 -0.41
CA ASP A 209 8.00 15.07 -1.28
C ASP A 209 9.40 14.82 -1.85
N GLN A 210 10.27 14.08 -1.15
CA GLN A 210 11.68 13.88 -1.56
C GLN A 210 12.02 12.46 -2.01
N LEU A 211 11.42 11.41 -1.42
CA LEU A 211 11.82 10.02 -1.67
C LEU A 211 10.97 9.35 -2.75
N VAL A 212 9.64 9.56 -2.79
CA VAL A 212 8.77 8.98 -3.85
C VAL A 212 9.26 9.31 -5.28
N PRO A 213 9.69 10.56 -5.62
CA PRO A 213 10.15 10.89 -6.98
C PRO A 213 11.46 10.19 -7.41
N VAL A 214 12.13 9.48 -6.50
CA VAL A 214 13.40 8.75 -6.73
C VAL A 214 13.35 7.29 -6.28
N ALA A 215 12.16 6.77 -5.94
CA ALA A 215 11.93 5.43 -5.39
C ALA A 215 11.99 4.31 -6.46
N THR A 216 13.13 4.20 -7.15
CA THR A 216 13.36 3.20 -8.19
C THR A 216 13.39 1.76 -7.65
N SER A 217 13.95 1.55 -6.44
CA SER A 217 14.07 0.23 -5.81
C SER A 217 12.83 -0.19 -5.03
N ASP A 218 12.50 -1.47 -5.09
CA ASP A 218 11.30 -2.03 -4.47
C ASP A 218 11.24 -1.85 -2.95
N GLY A 219 12.32 -2.20 -2.24
CA GLY A 219 12.41 -2.00 -0.79
C GLY A 219 12.24 -0.54 -0.34
N MET A 220 12.45 0.44 -1.24
CA MET A 220 12.20 1.86 -0.96
C MET A 220 10.72 2.20 -1.06
N ARG A 221 9.98 1.64 -2.03
CA ARG A 221 8.52 1.76 -2.10
C ARG A 221 7.88 1.10 -0.88
N LYS A 222 8.27 -0.14 -0.56
CA LYS A 222 7.82 -0.87 0.64
C LYS A 222 8.05 -0.10 1.94
N ALA A 223 9.24 0.49 2.13
CA ALA A 223 9.51 1.31 3.32
C ALA A 223 8.67 2.61 3.39
N ILE A 224 8.37 3.25 2.25
CA ILE A 224 7.50 4.43 2.20
C ILE A 224 6.03 4.03 2.45
N ALA A 225 5.57 2.92 1.87
CA ALA A 225 4.22 2.40 2.05
C ALA A 225 3.98 1.97 3.50
N ALA A 226 4.93 1.28 4.13
CA ALA A 226 4.90 0.95 5.56
C ALA A 226 4.71 2.20 6.44
N LEU A 227 5.45 3.28 6.17
CA LEU A 227 5.30 4.53 6.91
C LEU A 227 3.92 5.19 6.71
N ILE A 228 3.35 5.12 5.50
CA ILE A 228 1.98 5.59 5.22
C ILE A 228 0.97 4.68 5.94
N GLY A 229 1.18 3.36 5.94
CA GLY A 229 0.35 2.38 6.66
C GLY A 229 0.30 2.64 8.16
N ASP A 230 1.46 2.82 8.81
CA ASP A 230 1.59 3.20 10.22
C ASP A 230 0.79 4.48 10.55
N ALA A 231 0.85 5.46 9.65
CA ALA A 231 0.11 6.70 9.76
C ALA A 231 -1.41 6.50 9.62
N MET A 232 -1.83 5.55 8.78
CA MET A 232 -3.24 5.19 8.63
C MET A 232 -3.78 4.36 9.79
N ALA A 233 -2.97 3.51 10.42
CA ALA A 233 -3.33 2.83 11.66
C ALA A 233 -3.74 3.85 12.75
N ILE A 234 -3.06 5.01 12.81
CA ILE A 234 -3.40 6.11 13.73
C ILE A 234 -4.65 6.88 13.28
N SER A 235 -4.77 7.23 12.00
CA SER A 235 -5.84 8.11 11.49
C SER A 235 -7.20 7.41 11.31
N ASN A 236 -7.23 6.07 11.22
CA ASN A 236 -8.46 5.27 11.08
C ASN A 236 -9.32 5.22 12.35
N HIS A 237 -8.75 5.54 13.52
CA HIS A 237 -9.53 5.81 14.72
C HIS A 237 -10.42 7.05 14.49
N ARG A 238 -11.71 6.97 14.83
CA ARG A 238 -12.76 7.88 14.29
C ARG A 238 -12.34 9.36 14.21
N SER A 239 -12.71 10.03 13.12
CA SER A 239 -12.59 11.49 12.95
C SER A 239 -13.15 12.30 14.13
N GLU A 240 -14.18 11.78 14.80
CA GLU A 240 -14.76 12.30 16.05
C GLU A 240 -13.72 12.45 17.19
N PHE A 241 -12.76 11.53 17.34
CA PHE A 241 -11.69 11.61 18.35
C PHE A 241 -10.67 12.71 18.05
N PHE A 242 -10.56 13.16 16.81
CA PHE A 242 -9.66 14.26 16.41
C PHE A 242 -10.34 15.64 16.47
N ALA A 243 -11.61 15.71 16.86
CA ALA A 243 -12.31 16.97 17.11
C ALA A 243 -11.65 17.74 18.27
N GLY A 244 -10.97 18.85 17.94
CA GLY A 244 -10.20 19.66 18.89
C GLY A 244 -8.68 19.40 18.90
N VAL A 245 -8.18 18.38 18.19
CA VAL A 245 -6.73 18.17 18.05
C VAL A 245 -6.12 19.29 17.18
N PRO A 246 -5.05 19.98 17.62
CA PRO A 246 -4.36 20.99 16.82
C PRO A 246 -3.83 20.43 15.49
N GLU A 247 -3.86 21.25 14.43
CA GLU A 247 -3.51 20.85 13.06
C GLU A 247 -2.15 20.15 12.95
N ARG A 248 -1.12 20.63 13.66
CA ARG A 248 0.24 20.03 13.69
C ARG A 248 0.27 18.54 14.10
N PHE A 249 -0.72 18.10 14.89
CA PHE A 249 -0.83 16.73 15.40
C PHE A 249 -1.82 15.86 14.60
N ARG A 250 -2.53 16.43 13.63
CA ARG A 250 -3.40 15.65 12.74
C ARG A 250 -2.55 14.95 11.71
N VAL A 251 -2.63 13.63 11.65
CA VAL A 251 -1.98 12.85 10.60
C VAL A 251 -2.77 13.04 9.30
N ARG A 252 -2.06 13.19 8.18
CA ARG A 252 -2.67 13.34 6.85
C ARG A 252 -3.54 12.12 6.50
N SER A 253 -4.64 12.32 5.79
CA SER A 253 -5.54 11.22 5.40
C SER A 253 -4.99 10.37 4.26
N LEU A 254 -5.39 9.08 4.18
CA LEU A 254 -5.04 8.19 3.06
C LEU A 254 -5.47 8.81 1.73
N ASP A 255 -6.69 9.35 1.70
CA ASP A 255 -7.35 9.89 0.51
C ASP A 255 -6.51 10.99 -0.17
N GLU A 256 -5.78 11.80 0.61
CA GLU A 256 -4.89 12.82 0.08
C GLU A 256 -3.59 12.25 -0.54
N TYR A 257 -3.04 11.18 0.05
CA TYR A 257 -1.89 10.47 -0.52
C TYR A 257 -2.28 9.75 -1.81
N LEU A 258 -3.40 9.02 -1.79
CA LEU A 258 -3.96 8.35 -2.97
C LEU A 258 -4.26 9.34 -4.09
N ALA A 259 -4.87 10.49 -3.79
CA ALA A 259 -5.12 11.53 -4.80
C ALA A 259 -3.83 12.06 -5.45
N GLN A 260 -2.79 12.36 -4.65
CA GLN A 260 -1.52 12.86 -5.18
C GLN A 260 -0.68 11.82 -5.91
N LEU A 261 -0.79 10.54 -5.55
CA LEU A 261 -0.17 9.45 -6.30
C LEU A 261 -0.94 9.18 -7.60
N ALA A 262 -2.26 9.08 -7.55
CA ALA A 262 -3.12 8.85 -8.71
C ALA A 262 -3.01 9.96 -9.75
N LEU A 263 -3.02 11.25 -9.36
CA LEU A 263 -2.85 12.37 -10.30
C LEU A 263 -1.52 12.29 -11.08
N LYS A 264 -0.47 11.70 -10.49
CA LYS A 264 0.84 11.51 -11.14
C LYS A 264 0.92 10.20 -11.94
N ALA A 265 0.33 9.12 -11.43
CA ALA A 265 0.29 7.80 -12.07
C ALA A 265 -0.67 7.76 -13.26
N TYR A 266 -1.74 8.55 -13.24
CA TYR A 266 -2.78 8.59 -14.27
C TYR A 266 -2.26 8.91 -15.68
N LYS A 267 -1.08 9.53 -15.80
CA LYS A 267 -0.47 9.81 -17.11
C LYS A 267 0.01 8.56 -17.88
N ILE A 268 0.15 7.42 -17.20
CA ILE A 268 0.32 6.11 -17.86
C ILE A 268 -0.93 5.76 -18.70
N SER A 269 -2.12 6.21 -18.28
CA SER A 269 -3.37 5.97 -18.98
C SER A 269 -3.31 6.56 -20.38
N ARG A 270 -3.21 5.69 -21.39
CA ARG A 270 -3.12 6.06 -22.81
C ARG A 270 -4.39 6.77 -23.31
N GLN A 271 -5.48 6.67 -22.55
CA GLN A 271 -6.75 7.34 -22.81
C GLN A 271 -7.21 7.98 -21.51
N ALA A 272 -6.95 9.27 -21.32
CA ALA A 272 -7.37 10.01 -20.14
C ALA A 272 -8.88 9.79 -19.82
N SER A 273 -9.17 8.86 -18.89
CA SER A 273 -10.53 8.53 -18.46
C SER A 273 -11.20 9.76 -17.82
N PRO A 274 -12.31 10.27 -18.40
CA PRO A 274 -12.97 11.48 -17.88
C PRO A 274 -13.39 11.37 -16.41
N ILE A 275 -13.67 10.14 -15.95
CA ILE A 275 -13.99 9.80 -14.56
C ILE A 275 -12.84 10.19 -13.62
N LEU A 276 -11.60 9.90 -14.00
CA LEU A 276 -10.43 10.19 -13.16
C LEU A 276 -10.13 11.69 -13.11
N LEU A 277 -10.28 12.41 -14.23
CA LEU A 277 -10.20 13.88 -14.22
C LEU A 277 -11.29 14.48 -13.31
N ALA A 278 -12.55 14.07 -13.47
CA ALA A 278 -13.65 14.54 -12.62
C ALA A 278 -13.42 14.25 -11.12
N ASN A 279 -12.75 13.15 -10.77
CA ASN A 279 -12.40 12.81 -9.39
C ASN A 279 -11.32 13.72 -8.77
N PHE A 280 -10.47 14.38 -9.56
CA PHE A 280 -9.30 15.14 -9.10
C PHE A 280 -9.28 16.63 -9.48
N ASP A 281 -9.97 17.06 -10.54
CA ASP A 281 -10.05 18.47 -10.98
C ASP A 281 -10.62 19.41 -9.89
N ALA A 282 -11.38 18.88 -8.94
CA ALA A 282 -11.88 19.63 -7.77
C ALA A 282 -10.79 20.04 -6.75
N SER A 283 -9.50 19.72 -6.99
CA SER A 283 -8.40 19.96 -6.05
C SER A 283 -7.38 21.04 -6.46
N GLU A 284 -7.18 21.30 -7.76
CA GLU A 284 -6.14 22.25 -8.22
C GLU A 284 -6.35 23.69 -7.70
N ASP A 285 -7.62 24.13 -7.60
CA ASP A 285 -7.98 25.49 -7.13
C ASP A 285 -7.60 25.78 -5.67
N LYS A 286 -7.25 24.74 -4.88
CA LYS A 286 -6.75 24.90 -3.51
C LYS A 286 -5.22 24.77 -3.40
N GLU A 287 -4.59 23.96 -4.24
CA GLU A 287 -3.16 23.65 -4.11
C GLU A 287 -2.25 24.83 -4.51
N ASN A 288 -2.72 25.73 -5.39
CA ASN A 288 -2.06 27.01 -5.69
C ASN A 288 -2.07 28.03 -4.53
N ARG A 289 -2.61 27.66 -3.34
CA ARG A 289 -2.54 28.46 -2.10
C ARG A 289 -1.80 27.74 -0.96
N ARG A 290 -0.74 26.98 -1.23
CA ARG A 290 0.20 26.60 -0.15
C ARG A 290 0.90 27.86 0.40
N PRO A 291 0.75 28.21 1.70
CA PRO A 291 1.65 29.18 2.31
C PRO A 291 3.06 28.57 2.34
N ARG A 292 4.09 29.37 2.00
CA ARG A 292 5.47 28.99 2.32
C ARG A 292 5.55 28.76 3.82
N MET A 293 6.06 27.61 4.26
CA MET A 293 6.48 27.48 5.66
C MET A 293 7.50 28.59 5.96
N PRO A 294 7.27 29.44 6.97
CA PRO A 294 8.28 30.40 7.37
C PRO A 294 9.50 29.64 7.89
N ALA A 295 10.70 30.04 7.45
CA ALA A 295 11.93 29.52 8.02
C ALA A 295 11.95 29.83 9.52
N VAL A 296 12.03 28.79 10.36
CA VAL A 296 12.00 28.92 11.82
C VAL A 296 13.15 29.83 12.29
N PRO A 297 12.87 31.03 12.86
CA PRO A 297 13.91 31.87 13.42
C PRO A 297 14.32 31.30 14.79
N VAL A 298 15.60 30.98 14.95
CA VAL A 298 16.13 30.50 16.24
C VAL A 298 16.15 31.66 17.25
N LYS A 299 15.38 31.50 18.35
CA LYS A 299 15.24 32.35 19.57
C LYS A 299 14.26 33.54 19.50
N LYS A 300 13.15 33.43 20.25
CA LYS A 300 12.91 34.11 21.56
C LYS A 300 11.48 33.85 22.10
N GLU A 301 11.16 32.60 22.40
CA GLU A 301 9.80 32.20 22.84
C GLU A 301 9.73 31.87 24.34
N LYS A 302 10.54 32.57 25.16
CA LYS A 302 10.63 32.36 26.62
C LYS A 302 10.00 33.47 27.46
N ASP A 303 9.65 34.60 26.84
CA ASP A 303 9.20 35.80 27.54
C ASP A 303 7.65 35.99 27.45
N GLU A 304 6.99 35.52 26.39
CA GLU A 304 5.54 35.72 26.18
C GLU A 304 4.65 34.86 27.10
N VAL A 305 5.06 33.63 27.42
CA VAL A 305 4.32 32.73 28.34
C VAL A 305 4.30 33.28 29.78
N SER A 306 5.24 34.15 30.13
CA SER A 306 5.34 34.78 31.46
C SER A 306 4.34 35.93 31.65
N GLU A 307 4.04 36.69 30.59
CA GLU A 307 3.11 37.83 30.67
C GLU A 307 1.63 37.40 30.60
N GLN A 308 1.30 36.39 29.78
CA GLN A 308 -0.07 35.84 29.73
C GLN A 308 -0.55 35.28 31.09
N PHE A 309 0.37 34.86 31.96
CA PHE A 309 0.05 34.42 33.32
C PHE A 309 -0.19 35.57 34.33
N LYS A 310 0.23 36.80 34.01
CA LYS A 310 0.02 37.98 34.88
C LYS A 310 -1.30 38.70 34.61
N GLU A 311 -1.81 38.68 33.37
CA GLU A 311 -3.11 39.28 33.04
C GLU A 311 -4.28 38.63 33.80
N LEU A 312 -4.15 37.36 34.18
CA LEU A 312 -5.17 36.60 34.94
C LEU A 312 -5.37 37.05 36.40
N LEU A 313 -4.57 37.99 36.93
CA LEU A 313 -4.52 38.31 38.37
C LEU A 313 -4.63 39.82 38.72
N SER A 314 -5.23 40.67 37.88
CA SER A 314 -5.44 42.09 38.22
C SER A 314 -6.84 42.64 37.89
N PRO A 315 -7.42 43.55 38.73
CA PRO A 315 -8.80 44.02 38.56
C PRO A 315 -8.96 45.36 37.80
N THR A 316 -9.80 45.34 36.77
CA THR A 316 -10.66 46.43 36.20
C THR A 316 -10.24 47.93 36.26
N GLN A 317 -9.84 48.48 35.09
CA GLN A 317 -10.25 49.73 34.36
C GLN A 317 -10.82 51.00 35.09
N PRO A 318 -10.82 52.26 34.51
CA PRO A 318 -10.79 52.67 33.08
C PRO A 318 -9.82 53.89 32.75
N PRO A 319 -10.06 54.88 31.83
CA PRO A 319 -9.19 55.06 30.64
C PRO A 319 -8.67 56.51 30.33
N SER A 320 -7.80 56.71 29.31
CA SER A 320 -7.96 57.77 28.27
C SER A 320 -6.86 57.88 27.18
N ARG A 321 -7.31 58.29 25.97
CA ARG A 321 -6.67 59.11 24.89
C ARG A 321 -5.36 58.71 24.17
N ALA A 322 -5.48 58.63 22.83
CA ALA A 322 -4.41 58.81 21.82
C ALA A 322 -4.08 60.33 21.61
N PRO A 323 -3.06 60.75 20.79
CA PRO A 323 -3.16 60.63 19.31
C PRO A 323 -1.86 60.65 18.43
N LEU A 324 -2.06 60.29 17.14
CA LEU A 324 -1.48 60.85 15.89
C LEU A 324 -0.02 60.60 15.40
N THR A 325 0.09 60.57 14.06
CA THR A 325 1.28 60.54 13.19
C THR A 325 1.71 61.96 12.76
N PRO A 326 2.83 62.14 12.02
CA PRO A 326 2.73 62.34 10.55
C PRO A 326 3.88 61.72 9.72
N SER A 327 4.17 62.27 8.53
CA SER A 327 4.66 61.54 7.33
C SER A 327 5.89 62.16 6.62
N MET A 328 6.18 61.67 5.38
CA MET A 328 7.12 62.19 4.34
C MET A 328 8.61 61.79 4.43
N SER A 329 9.42 61.77 3.35
CA SER A 329 9.23 61.47 1.90
C SER A 329 10.60 61.48 1.16
N GLN A 330 10.65 61.10 -0.13
CA GLN A 330 11.77 61.26 -1.11
C GLN A 330 12.97 60.28 -1.01
N ARG A 331 13.77 60.00 -2.06
CA ARG A 331 13.61 59.97 -3.55
C ARG A 331 14.78 59.13 -4.14
N THR A 332 14.60 58.52 -5.32
CA THR A 332 15.64 57.84 -6.13
C THR A 332 16.51 58.80 -6.95
N PRO A 333 17.76 58.45 -7.30
CA PRO A 333 18.13 57.89 -8.64
C PRO A 333 19.29 56.84 -8.59
N SER A 334 19.77 56.14 -9.65
CA SER A 334 19.27 55.78 -11.00
C SER A 334 20.10 54.61 -11.64
N THR A 335 19.60 54.06 -12.75
CA THR A 335 20.19 53.08 -13.73
C THR A 335 21.27 53.66 -14.68
N PRO A 336 21.84 52.94 -15.70
CA PRO A 336 21.79 51.50 -16.10
C PRO A 336 23.16 50.85 -16.50
N GLY A 337 23.16 49.57 -16.91
CA GLY A 337 24.26 48.95 -17.70
C GLY A 337 23.84 47.68 -18.47
N SER A 338 23.90 47.71 -19.80
CA SER A 338 23.76 46.56 -20.73
C SER A 338 25.09 45.82 -20.88
N GLY A 339 25.23 44.61 -21.45
CA GLY A 339 24.30 43.66 -22.08
C GLY A 339 25.13 42.57 -22.82
N GLY A 340 24.52 41.57 -23.46
CA GLY A 340 25.28 40.59 -24.27
C GLY A 340 24.53 39.32 -24.67
N ARG A 341 24.19 39.20 -25.97
CA ARG A 341 23.65 37.96 -26.57
C ARG A 341 24.80 37.09 -27.10
N ALA A 342 24.65 35.77 -27.01
CA ALA A 342 25.27 34.83 -27.95
C ALA A 342 24.23 33.79 -28.42
N ARG A 343 24.06 33.65 -29.73
CA ARG A 343 23.28 32.56 -30.37
C ARG A 343 24.27 31.61 -31.05
N GLY A 344 24.20 30.31 -30.73
CA GLY A 344 24.86 29.23 -31.46
C GLY A 344 23.82 28.27 -32.03
N ARG A 345 24.05 27.76 -33.25
CA ARG A 345 23.06 26.96 -34.00
C ARG A 345 23.13 25.46 -33.69
N GLY A 346 21.97 24.85 -33.52
CA GLY A 346 21.50 23.75 -34.38
C GLY A 346 22.22 22.39 -34.31
N GLY A 347 21.65 21.47 -33.53
CA GLY A 347 21.76 20.03 -33.74
C GLY A 347 20.36 19.41 -33.71
N ARG A 348 19.92 18.79 -34.81
CA ARG A 348 18.69 17.96 -34.85
C ARG A 348 19.05 16.54 -34.41
N GLY A 349 18.42 16.03 -33.37
CA GLY A 349 18.55 14.64 -32.93
C GLY A 349 18.35 14.48 -31.42
N GLY A 350 17.16 14.04 -31.01
CA GLY A 350 16.84 13.87 -29.58
C GLY A 350 15.35 13.92 -29.24
N GLY A 351 14.50 13.17 -29.95
CA GLY A 351 13.09 13.01 -29.58
C GLY A 351 12.87 11.98 -28.45
N GLY A 352 13.48 10.79 -28.59
CA GLY A 352 13.10 9.62 -27.79
C GLY A 352 13.54 9.56 -26.33
N LYS A 353 14.43 10.43 -25.83
CA LYS A 353 14.89 10.36 -24.42
C LYS A 353 14.04 11.14 -23.42
N GLY A 354 13.16 12.03 -23.90
CA GLY A 354 12.31 12.87 -23.04
C GLY A 354 11.02 12.19 -22.61
N GLU A 355 10.42 11.41 -23.52
CA GLU A 355 9.15 10.69 -23.31
C GLU A 355 9.37 9.45 -22.43
N ASP A 356 10.45 8.71 -22.70
CA ASP A 356 10.91 7.52 -21.96
C ASP A 356 11.13 7.81 -20.45
N LEU A 357 11.84 8.90 -20.13
CA LEU A 357 12.04 9.41 -18.76
C LEU A 357 10.77 9.99 -18.10
N GLY A 358 9.72 10.23 -18.88
CA GLY A 358 8.39 10.59 -18.38
C GLY A 358 7.64 9.35 -17.91
N GLN A 359 7.51 8.36 -18.79
CA GLN A 359 6.86 7.08 -18.52
C GLN A 359 7.51 6.33 -17.35
N GLU A 360 8.84 6.31 -17.25
CA GLU A 360 9.56 5.70 -16.12
C GLU A 360 9.13 6.30 -14.76
N LYS A 361 8.92 7.62 -14.69
CA LYS A 361 8.48 8.28 -13.45
C LYS A 361 7.02 8.01 -13.13
N GLU A 362 6.18 7.99 -14.14
CA GLU A 362 4.75 7.75 -14.00
C GLU A 362 4.52 6.30 -13.51
N SER A 363 5.26 5.34 -14.09
CA SER A 363 5.39 3.94 -13.64
C SER A 363 5.79 3.82 -12.17
N MET A 364 6.78 4.59 -11.69
CA MET A 364 7.12 4.63 -10.26
C MET A 364 5.96 5.09 -9.36
N TYR A 365 5.15 6.08 -9.79
CA TYR A 365 3.98 6.52 -9.02
C TYR A 365 2.86 5.47 -9.01
N ALA A 366 2.68 4.70 -10.09
CA ALA A 366 1.72 3.59 -10.11
C ALA A 366 2.14 2.45 -9.16
N ARG A 367 3.41 2.02 -9.20
CA ARG A 367 3.97 1.04 -8.25
C ARG A 367 3.81 1.52 -6.80
N MET A 368 4.09 2.79 -6.53
CA MET A 368 3.92 3.39 -5.21
C MET A 368 2.44 3.44 -4.77
N LEU A 369 1.51 3.70 -5.69
CA LEU A 369 0.06 3.69 -5.43
C LEU A 369 -0.39 2.29 -5.01
N ILE A 370 -0.05 1.28 -5.80
CA ILE A 370 -0.43 -0.12 -5.56
C ILE A 370 0.14 -0.62 -4.21
N GLU A 371 1.44 -0.43 -3.97
CA GLU A 371 2.12 -0.80 -2.72
C GLU A 371 1.51 -0.11 -1.49
N THR A 372 1.13 1.17 -1.61
CA THR A 372 0.47 1.92 -0.53
C THR A 372 -0.89 1.31 -0.17
N VAL A 373 -1.65 0.84 -1.15
CA VAL A 373 -2.97 0.24 -0.91
C VAL A 373 -2.85 -1.19 -0.37
N PHE A 374 -1.91 -2.01 -0.87
CA PHE A 374 -1.57 -3.31 -0.27
C PHE A 374 -1.24 -3.17 1.21
N THR A 375 -0.24 -2.33 1.52
CA THR A 375 0.21 -2.12 2.90
C THR A 375 -0.92 -1.55 3.78
N PHE A 376 -1.81 -0.72 3.22
CA PHE A 376 -2.98 -0.24 3.94
C PHE A 376 -3.95 -1.38 4.30
N TYR A 377 -4.17 -2.37 3.43
CA TYR A 377 -5.05 -3.51 3.74
C TYR A 377 -4.49 -4.43 4.82
N ASP A 378 -3.17 -4.61 4.90
CA ASP A 378 -2.53 -5.39 5.95
C ASP A 378 -2.66 -4.76 7.35
N VAL A 379 -2.62 -3.42 7.45
CA VAL A 379 -2.61 -2.70 8.73
C VAL A 379 -3.96 -2.11 9.15
N SER A 380 -4.92 -2.00 8.22
CA SER A 380 -6.17 -1.26 8.44
C SER A 380 -7.31 -2.14 8.93
N SER A 381 -7.83 -1.84 10.12
CA SER A 381 -9.13 -2.34 10.59
C SER A 381 -10.35 -1.76 9.83
N ARG A 382 -10.12 -0.84 8.89
CA ARG A 382 -11.15 -0.17 8.07
C ARG A 382 -10.66 -0.08 6.62
N PRO A 383 -10.70 -1.18 5.86
CA PRO A 383 -10.01 -1.28 4.58
C PRO A 383 -10.62 -0.48 3.42
N VAL A 384 -11.71 0.28 3.59
CA VAL A 384 -12.29 1.08 2.49
C VAL A 384 -12.59 2.53 2.89
N THR A 385 -11.93 3.45 2.19
CA THR A 385 -12.08 4.92 2.29
C THR A 385 -12.63 5.50 0.98
N GLU A 386 -12.98 6.80 0.94
CA GLU A 386 -13.40 7.45 -0.31
C GLU A 386 -12.25 7.61 -1.32
N GLY A 387 -11.00 7.75 -0.83
CA GLY A 387 -9.82 7.74 -1.68
C GLY A 387 -9.73 6.48 -2.53
N ILE A 388 -10.00 5.31 -1.95
CA ILE A 388 -10.01 4.02 -2.65
C ILE A 388 -11.06 4.00 -3.77
N PHE A 389 -12.29 4.46 -3.52
CA PHE A 389 -13.31 4.53 -4.58
C PHE A 389 -12.92 5.49 -5.72
N LYS A 390 -12.21 6.59 -5.41
CA LYS A 390 -11.73 7.55 -6.44
C LYS A 390 -10.58 7.01 -7.29
N VAL A 391 -9.70 6.18 -6.73
CA VAL A 391 -8.59 5.55 -7.47
C VAL A 391 -8.99 4.23 -8.14
N LEU A 392 -10.13 3.63 -7.77
CA LEU A 392 -10.60 2.36 -8.33
C LEU A 392 -10.63 2.31 -9.87
N PRO A 393 -11.11 3.32 -10.61
CA PRO A 393 -11.09 3.28 -12.07
C PRO A 393 -9.66 3.15 -12.64
N LEU A 394 -8.66 3.78 -12.00
CA LEU A 394 -7.26 3.68 -12.42
C LEU A 394 -6.70 2.29 -12.13
N MET A 395 -6.99 1.72 -10.96
CA MET A 395 -6.52 0.37 -10.61
C MET A 395 -7.18 -0.70 -11.49
N CYS A 396 -8.46 -0.55 -11.81
CA CYS A 396 -9.15 -1.39 -12.79
C CYS A 396 -8.59 -1.24 -14.23
N GLU A 397 -7.96 -0.12 -14.56
CA GLU A 397 -7.27 0.06 -15.84
C GLU A 397 -5.89 -0.61 -15.85
N LEU A 398 -5.16 -0.57 -14.74
CA LEU A 398 -3.83 -1.19 -14.59
C LEU A 398 -3.93 -2.73 -14.51
N ALA A 399 -5.01 -3.26 -13.93
CA ALA A 399 -5.35 -4.68 -13.91
C ALA A 399 -5.89 -5.17 -15.28
N VAL A 400 -5.06 -5.07 -16.32
CA VAL A 400 -5.31 -5.60 -17.67
C VAL A 400 -5.01 -7.10 -17.70
N GLU A 401 -5.77 -7.89 -18.45
CA GLU A 401 -5.37 -9.25 -18.84
C GLU A 401 -4.91 -9.28 -20.30
N ASN A 402 -3.84 -10.01 -20.59
CA ASN A 402 -3.45 -10.35 -21.96
C ASN A 402 -3.78 -11.82 -22.21
N GLU A 403 -4.53 -12.10 -23.28
CA GLU A 403 -4.54 -13.40 -23.98
C GLU A 403 -3.34 -13.52 -24.95
N ALA A 404 -2.31 -12.66 -24.81
CA ALA A 404 -1.15 -12.55 -25.71
C ALA A 404 0.17 -12.72 -24.93
N GLU A 405 0.97 -13.69 -25.37
CA GLU A 405 2.27 -14.08 -24.77
C GLU A 405 3.43 -13.12 -25.11
N ASP A 406 3.21 -12.15 -26.02
CA ASP A 406 4.23 -11.22 -26.51
C ASP A 406 4.25 -9.89 -25.72
N ALA A 407 5.00 -9.83 -24.63
CA ALA A 407 5.37 -8.58 -23.95
C ALA A 407 6.76 -8.68 -23.28
N ASP A 408 7.83 -8.56 -24.07
CA ASP A 408 9.25 -8.50 -23.64
C ASP A 408 9.60 -7.19 -22.85
N ILE A 409 8.78 -6.82 -21.87
CA ILE A 409 9.01 -5.66 -20.97
C ILE A 409 8.65 -6.06 -19.54
N ASP A 410 9.61 -6.66 -18.83
CA ASP A 410 9.50 -7.08 -17.41
C ASP A 410 8.86 -5.97 -16.53
N HIS A 411 9.14 -4.71 -16.81
CA HIS A 411 8.71 -3.58 -15.98
C HIS A 411 7.22 -3.18 -16.11
N GLU A 412 6.53 -3.54 -17.19
CA GLU A 412 5.07 -3.37 -17.28
C GLU A 412 4.34 -4.61 -16.73
N HIS A 413 4.98 -5.78 -16.75
CA HIS A 413 4.44 -7.02 -16.18
C HIS A 413 4.21 -6.92 -14.67
N ASP A 414 5.23 -6.50 -13.90
CA ASP A 414 5.16 -6.34 -12.43
C ASP A 414 3.89 -5.55 -12.01
N ILE A 415 3.69 -4.37 -12.61
CA ILE A 415 2.60 -3.44 -12.26
C ILE A 415 1.24 -4.06 -12.50
N ARG A 416 1.14 -4.87 -13.54
CA ARG A 416 -0.10 -5.50 -13.99
C ARG A 416 -0.47 -6.66 -13.06
N GLU A 417 0.49 -7.52 -12.73
CA GLU A 417 0.33 -8.63 -11.80
C GLU A 417 0.01 -8.12 -10.38
N ASP A 418 0.74 -7.09 -9.92
CA ASP A 418 0.48 -6.42 -8.63
C ASP A 418 -0.93 -5.79 -8.61
N ALA A 419 -1.37 -5.13 -9.70
CA ALA A 419 -2.70 -4.51 -9.79
C ALA A 419 -3.83 -5.54 -9.91
N GLU A 420 -3.65 -6.61 -10.67
CA GLU A 420 -4.58 -7.73 -10.81
C GLU A 420 -4.78 -8.42 -9.45
N THR A 421 -3.68 -8.74 -8.76
CA THR A 421 -3.69 -9.28 -7.41
C THR A 421 -4.38 -8.33 -6.43
N LEU A 422 -4.04 -7.05 -6.44
CA LEU A 422 -4.65 -6.05 -5.56
C LEU A 422 -6.16 -5.94 -5.77
N VAL A 423 -6.62 -5.81 -7.02
CA VAL A 423 -8.03 -5.59 -7.33
C VAL A 423 -8.81 -6.91 -7.19
N HIS A 424 -8.46 -7.94 -7.96
CA HIS A 424 -9.31 -9.13 -8.10
C HIS A 424 -9.17 -10.15 -6.96
N GLN A 425 -8.11 -10.08 -6.16
CA GLN A 425 -7.95 -10.93 -4.97
C GLN A 425 -8.18 -10.15 -3.67
N TYR A 426 -7.38 -9.10 -3.41
CA TYR A 426 -7.43 -8.39 -2.12
C TYR A 426 -8.70 -7.54 -1.99
N MET A 427 -8.96 -6.58 -2.89
CA MET A 427 -10.14 -5.71 -2.79
C MET A 427 -11.45 -6.50 -2.85
N ALA A 428 -11.47 -7.54 -3.68
CA ALA A 428 -12.63 -8.38 -3.90
C ALA A 428 -13.05 -9.22 -2.68
N CYS A 429 -12.11 -9.49 -1.76
CA CYS A 429 -12.36 -10.25 -0.54
C CYS A 429 -12.52 -9.36 0.72
N ILE A 430 -12.54 -8.03 0.56
CA ILE A 430 -12.74 -7.11 1.69
C ILE A 430 -14.13 -7.29 2.30
N VAL A 431 -14.18 -7.39 3.64
CA VAL A 431 -15.43 -7.34 4.41
C VAL A 431 -15.96 -5.90 4.45
N LEU A 432 -17.19 -5.71 3.97
CA LEU A 432 -17.85 -4.42 3.86
C LEU A 432 -18.91 -4.22 4.96
N ASN A 433 -19.29 -2.95 5.15
CA ASN A 433 -20.55 -2.59 5.83
C ASN A 433 -21.56 -2.09 4.79
N GLU A 434 -22.82 -1.93 5.18
CA GLU A 434 -23.92 -1.57 4.26
C GLU A 434 -23.64 -0.29 3.44
N GLU A 435 -23.14 0.77 4.11
CA GLU A 435 -22.77 2.04 3.47
C GLU A 435 -21.65 1.86 2.42
N ARG A 436 -20.57 1.16 2.77
CA ARG A 436 -19.44 0.90 1.86
C ARG A 436 -19.79 -0.10 0.76
N ALA A 437 -20.67 -1.05 1.01
CA ALA A 437 -21.19 -1.96 -0.01
C ALA A 437 -22.04 -1.22 -1.06
N CYS A 438 -22.95 -0.34 -0.64
CA CYS A 438 -23.70 0.50 -1.58
C CYS A 438 -22.76 1.38 -2.41
N ARG A 439 -21.79 2.03 -1.76
CA ARG A 439 -20.82 2.92 -2.41
C ARG A 439 -19.84 2.19 -3.35
N MET A 440 -19.49 0.93 -3.04
CA MET A 440 -18.68 0.07 -3.90
C MET A 440 -19.45 -0.27 -5.19
N VAL A 441 -20.69 -0.76 -5.07
CA VAL A 441 -21.55 -1.06 -6.23
C VAL A 441 -21.84 0.19 -7.07
N GLU A 442 -22.01 1.35 -6.45
CA GLU A 442 -22.11 2.65 -7.14
C GLU A 442 -20.89 2.98 -7.98
N THR A 443 -19.69 2.74 -7.44
CA THR A 443 -18.44 3.00 -8.15
C THR A 443 -18.26 2.05 -9.32
N MET A 444 -18.56 0.76 -9.12
CA MET A 444 -18.54 -0.26 -10.17
C MET A 444 -19.57 0.02 -11.28
N GLU A 445 -20.80 0.40 -10.92
CA GLU A 445 -21.86 0.77 -11.86
C GLU A 445 -21.46 1.97 -12.72
N MET A 446 -20.90 3.00 -12.10
CA MET A 446 -20.38 4.18 -12.79
C MET A 446 -19.25 3.80 -13.75
N ILE A 447 -18.28 2.98 -13.33
CA ILE A 447 -17.21 2.49 -14.22
C ILE A 447 -17.80 1.73 -15.41
N VAL A 448 -18.72 0.79 -15.17
CA VAL A 448 -19.35 -0.05 -16.20
C VAL A 448 -20.21 0.76 -17.17
N LYS A 449 -20.88 1.84 -16.73
CA LYS A 449 -21.77 2.64 -17.59
C LYS A 449 -21.08 3.81 -18.29
N GLU A 450 -20.10 4.44 -17.65
CA GLU A 450 -19.54 5.72 -18.09
C GLU A 450 -18.12 5.59 -18.65
N SER A 451 -17.36 4.55 -18.31
CA SER A 451 -15.98 4.42 -18.79
C SER A 451 -15.92 4.07 -20.27
N SER A 452 -15.18 4.88 -21.05
CA SER A 452 -14.82 4.58 -22.43
C SER A 452 -13.93 3.33 -22.55
N ILE A 453 -13.14 3.03 -21.51
CA ILE A 453 -12.06 2.04 -21.52
C ILE A 453 -12.61 0.65 -21.19
N SER A 454 -12.38 -0.31 -22.08
CA SER A 454 -12.91 -1.67 -21.97
C SER A 454 -12.37 -2.46 -20.78
N THR A 455 -11.07 -2.32 -20.49
CA THR A 455 -10.39 -2.99 -19.38
C THR A 455 -10.96 -2.56 -18.04
N GLN A 456 -11.20 -1.25 -17.84
CA GLN A 456 -11.87 -0.73 -16.65
C GLN A 456 -13.24 -1.39 -16.45
N ARG A 457 -14.06 -1.50 -17.52
CA ARG A 457 -15.39 -2.13 -17.45
C ARG A 457 -15.34 -3.63 -17.14
N SER A 458 -14.46 -4.40 -17.77
CA SER A 458 -14.32 -5.85 -17.48
C SER A 458 -13.72 -6.10 -16.10
N SER A 459 -12.72 -5.32 -15.70
CA SER A 459 -12.07 -5.43 -14.38
C SER A 459 -13.02 -5.07 -13.24
N ALA A 460 -13.88 -4.07 -13.43
CA ALA A 460 -14.94 -3.74 -12.47
C ALA A 460 -15.99 -4.86 -12.33
N LEU A 461 -16.32 -5.59 -13.41
CA LEU A 461 -17.22 -6.75 -13.35
C LEU A 461 -16.61 -7.95 -12.62
N LYS A 462 -15.31 -8.23 -12.83
CA LYS A 462 -14.56 -9.24 -12.05
C LYS A 462 -14.61 -8.96 -10.56
N LEU A 463 -14.27 -7.72 -10.20
CA LEU A 463 -14.34 -7.25 -8.82
C LEU A 463 -15.76 -7.37 -8.26
N LEU A 464 -16.79 -7.00 -9.04
CA LEU A 464 -18.19 -7.00 -8.61
C LEU A 464 -18.67 -8.39 -8.15
N HIS A 465 -18.45 -9.44 -8.94
CA HIS A 465 -19.01 -10.76 -8.59
C HIS A 465 -18.31 -11.39 -7.38
N VAL A 466 -16.99 -11.26 -7.27
CA VAL A 466 -16.24 -11.75 -6.11
C VAL A 466 -16.56 -10.92 -4.86
N THR A 467 -16.71 -9.60 -4.97
CA THR A 467 -17.12 -8.73 -3.85
C THR A 467 -18.49 -9.14 -3.29
N VAL A 468 -19.45 -9.42 -4.18
CA VAL A 468 -20.80 -9.85 -3.79
C VAL A 468 -20.77 -11.26 -3.19
N PHE A 469 -19.97 -12.18 -3.72
CA PHE A 469 -19.79 -13.51 -3.14
C PHE A 469 -19.21 -13.44 -1.71
N SER A 470 -18.09 -12.74 -1.54
CA SER A 470 -17.39 -12.57 -0.25
C SER A 470 -18.28 -11.91 0.82
N ASN A 471 -19.27 -11.12 0.41
CA ASN A 471 -20.18 -10.38 1.30
C ASN A 471 -21.65 -10.80 1.10
N ILE A 472 -21.94 -12.04 0.66
CA ILE A 472 -23.28 -12.42 0.18
C ILE A 472 -24.40 -12.17 1.19
N PHE A 473 -24.18 -12.46 2.47
CA PHE A 473 -25.16 -12.23 3.53
C PHE A 473 -25.49 -10.74 3.73
N LEU A 474 -24.52 -9.85 3.52
CA LEU A 474 -24.75 -8.40 3.55
C LEU A 474 -25.62 -7.97 2.37
N PHE A 475 -25.29 -8.43 1.16
CA PHE A 475 -26.04 -8.09 -0.04
C PHE A 475 -27.46 -8.67 -0.06
N ASP A 476 -27.70 -9.84 0.55
CA ASP A 476 -29.04 -10.38 0.76
C ASP A 476 -29.87 -9.53 1.73
N LEU A 477 -29.27 -9.08 2.84
CA LEU A 477 -29.92 -8.17 3.81
C LEU A 477 -30.27 -6.80 3.21
N MET A 478 -29.52 -6.32 2.21
CA MET A 478 -29.86 -5.09 1.45
C MET A 478 -31.10 -5.25 0.54
N GLY A 479 -31.58 -6.49 0.35
CA GLY A 479 -32.87 -6.79 -0.24
C GLY A 479 -33.00 -6.53 -1.74
N GLU A 480 -34.26 -6.50 -2.20
CA GLU A 480 -34.61 -6.55 -3.62
C GLU A 480 -34.18 -5.32 -4.42
N SER A 481 -34.03 -4.15 -3.77
CA SER A 481 -33.53 -2.94 -4.43
C SER A 481 -32.08 -3.11 -4.89
N MET A 482 -31.22 -3.71 -4.07
CA MET A 482 -29.82 -3.95 -4.43
C MET A 482 -29.70 -5.09 -5.46
N ARG A 483 -30.49 -6.16 -5.32
CA ARG A 483 -30.60 -7.20 -6.36
C ARG A 483 -31.02 -6.64 -7.71
N SER A 484 -32.04 -5.79 -7.75
CA SER A 484 -32.54 -5.15 -8.99
C SER A 484 -31.51 -4.24 -9.64
N ARG A 485 -30.76 -3.47 -8.83
CA ARG A 485 -29.62 -2.65 -9.28
C ARG A 485 -28.53 -3.53 -9.91
N MET A 486 -28.13 -4.59 -9.22
CA MET A 486 -27.14 -5.57 -9.67
C MET A 486 -27.54 -6.23 -11.01
N HIS A 487 -28.81 -6.61 -11.13
CA HIS A 487 -29.39 -7.20 -12.34
C HIS A 487 -29.31 -6.21 -13.52
N GLY A 488 -29.64 -4.94 -13.29
CA GLY A 488 -29.53 -3.88 -14.28
C GLY A 488 -28.09 -3.61 -14.76
N ILE A 489 -27.11 -3.66 -13.84
CA ILE A 489 -25.68 -3.53 -14.19
C ILE A 489 -25.28 -4.66 -15.15
N ILE A 490 -25.51 -5.93 -14.76
CA ILE A 490 -25.11 -7.10 -15.54
C ILE A 490 -25.79 -7.11 -16.92
N LEU A 491 -27.12 -6.95 -17.00
CA LEU A 491 -27.80 -6.95 -18.30
C LEU A 491 -27.34 -5.80 -19.21
N SER A 492 -26.99 -4.64 -18.66
CA SER A 492 -26.41 -3.54 -19.47
C SER A 492 -25.03 -3.90 -20.01
N ALA A 493 -24.18 -4.54 -19.21
CA ALA A 493 -22.84 -4.98 -19.61
C ALA A 493 -22.86 -6.16 -20.60
N MET A 494 -23.87 -7.03 -20.54
CA MET A 494 -24.03 -8.14 -21.49
C MET A 494 -24.23 -7.68 -22.94
N VAL A 495 -24.69 -6.44 -23.17
CA VAL A 495 -24.89 -5.86 -24.51
C VAL A 495 -23.84 -4.77 -24.82
N ASP A 496 -22.71 -4.76 -24.11
CA ASP A 496 -21.58 -3.84 -24.39
C ASP A 496 -21.06 -4.02 -25.83
N LYS A 497 -20.40 -2.99 -26.38
CA LYS A 497 -19.77 -3.07 -27.71
C LYS A 497 -18.62 -4.10 -27.73
N GLU A 498 -17.86 -4.20 -26.64
CA GLU A 498 -16.65 -5.02 -26.55
C GLU A 498 -16.94 -6.48 -26.16
N LEU A 499 -16.17 -7.42 -26.70
CA LEU A 499 -16.36 -8.84 -26.41
C LEU A 499 -15.94 -9.22 -24.98
N ALA A 500 -14.82 -8.66 -24.48
CA ALA A 500 -14.29 -8.97 -23.15
C ALA A 500 -15.27 -8.62 -22.03
N VAL A 501 -15.87 -7.43 -22.09
CA VAL A 501 -16.90 -6.96 -21.13
C VAL A 501 -18.11 -7.89 -21.13
N ARG A 502 -18.54 -8.37 -22.30
CA ARG A 502 -19.70 -9.26 -22.44
C ARG A 502 -19.44 -10.69 -21.96
N ARG A 503 -18.25 -11.24 -22.22
CA ARG A 503 -17.80 -12.52 -21.63
C ARG A 503 -17.86 -12.43 -20.11
N GLU A 504 -17.32 -11.35 -19.55
CA GLU A 504 -17.24 -11.17 -18.11
C GLU A 504 -18.60 -10.91 -17.45
N ALA A 505 -19.49 -10.15 -18.09
CA ALA A 505 -20.87 -10.02 -17.63
C ALA A 505 -21.60 -11.38 -17.61
N GLY A 506 -21.31 -12.27 -18.57
CA GLY A 506 -21.78 -13.66 -18.57
C GLY A 506 -21.21 -14.49 -17.42
N HIS A 507 -19.93 -14.33 -17.07
CA HIS A 507 -19.33 -14.97 -15.88
C HIS A 507 -19.98 -14.47 -14.58
N CYS A 508 -20.20 -13.16 -14.44
CA CYS A 508 -20.88 -12.57 -13.29
C CYS A 508 -22.30 -13.11 -13.12
N LEU A 509 -23.06 -13.22 -14.22
CA LEU A 509 -24.39 -13.82 -14.23
C LEU A 509 -24.35 -15.29 -13.79
N CYS A 510 -23.39 -16.05 -14.33
CA CYS A 510 -23.19 -17.46 -13.97
C CYS A 510 -22.92 -17.62 -12.47
N ALA A 511 -22.03 -16.79 -11.90
CA ALA A 511 -21.71 -16.80 -10.47
C ALA A 511 -22.95 -16.46 -9.60
N PHE A 512 -23.72 -15.44 -9.94
CA PHE A 512 -24.90 -15.06 -9.15
C PHE A 512 -26.06 -16.06 -9.24
N LEU A 513 -26.21 -16.76 -10.37
CA LEU A 513 -27.14 -17.88 -10.48
C LEU A 513 -26.66 -19.10 -9.69
N HIS A 514 -25.36 -19.42 -9.76
CA HIS A 514 -24.75 -20.57 -9.07
C HIS A 514 -24.90 -20.49 -7.54
N VAL A 515 -24.61 -19.31 -6.97
CA VAL A 515 -24.69 -19.09 -5.51
C VAL A 515 -26.12 -18.73 -5.07
N GLY A 516 -27.10 -18.71 -5.99
CA GLY A 516 -28.51 -18.44 -5.68
C GLY A 516 -28.82 -16.99 -5.28
N TYR A 517 -27.90 -16.05 -5.48
CA TYR A 517 -28.16 -14.61 -5.27
C TYR A 517 -29.16 -14.06 -6.30
N PHE A 518 -29.17 -14.62 -7.51
CA PHE A 518 -30.21 -14.44 -8.51
C PHE A 518 -31.01 -15.74 -8.70
N GLU A 519 -32.33 -15.61 -8.77
CA GLU A 519 -33.21 -16.72 -9.14
C GLU A 519 -33.39 -16.81 -10.66
N LEU A 520 -33.32 -18.04 -11.18
CA LEU A 520 -33.68 -18.30 -12.58
C LEU A 520 -35.19 -18.07 -12.77
N SER A 521 -35.52 -17.15 -13.68
CA SER A 521 -36.89 -16.71 -13.93
C SER A 521 -37.24 -16.76 -15.42
N VAL A 522 -38.51 -17.03 -15.72
CA VAL A 522 -39.03 -17.10 -17.11
C VAL A 522 -38.88 -15.77 -17.85
N THR A 523 -38.89 -14.65 -17.11
CA THR A 523 -38.60 -13.30 -17.62
C THR A 523 -37.16 -13.17 -18.12
N LEU A 524 -36.18 -13.73 -17.40
CA LEU A 524 -34.76 -13.71 -17.78
C LEU A 524 -34.50 -14.55 -19.04
N GLU A 525 -35.07 -15.75 -19.13
CA GLU A 525 -35.00 -16.56 -20.36
C GLU A 525 -35.66 -15.86 -21.57
N SER A 526 -36.83 -15.24 -21.34
CA SER A 526 -37.54 -14.49 -22.37
C SER A 526 -36.73 -13.28 -22.84
N HIS A 527 -36.00 -12.63 -21.93
CA HIS A 527 -35.08 -11.55 -22.27
C HIS A 527 -33.96 -12.04 -23.19
N PHE A 528 -33.23 -13.10 -22.84
CA PHE A 528 -32.16 -13.65 -23.70
C PHE A 528 -32.67 -14.14 -25.06
N ARG A 529 -33.86 -14.76 -25.11
CA ARG A 529 -34.52 -15.14 -26.37
C ARG A 529 -34.88 -13.93 -27.25
N SER A 530 -35.25 -12.80 -26.64
CA SER A 530 -35.47 -11.54 -27.37
C SER A 530 -34.16 -10.99 -27.96
N LEU A 531 -33.04 -11.08 -27.23
CA LEU A 531 -31.72 -10.62 -27.70
C LEU A 531 -31.19 -11.45 -28.88
N LEU A 532 -31.43 -12.77 -28.89
CA LEU A 532 -31.13 -13.64 -30.05
C LEU A 532 -31.88 -13.24 -31.34
N SER A 533 -33.04 -12.59 -31.19
CA SER A 533 -33.88 -12.13 -32.31
C SER A 533 -33.50 -10.73 -32.81
N SER A 534 -32.62 -10.02 -32.10
CA SER A 534 -32.13 -8.69 -32.47
C SER A 534 -31.26 -8.73 -33.72
N PRO A 535 -31.25 -7.68 -34.58
CA PRO A 535 -30.30 -7.59 -35.70
C PRO A 535 -28.84 -7.44 -35.25
N SER A 536 -28.58 -6.91 -34.05
CA SER A 536 -27.23 -6.65 -33.55
C SER A 536 -26.47 -7.93 -33.20
N HIS A 537 -25.27 -8.10 -33.75
CA HIS A 537 -24.34 -9.17 -33.37
C HIS A 537 -24.04 -9.16 -31.87
N ALA A 538 -23.89 -7.97 -31.27
CA ALA A 538 -23.61 -7.85 -29.83
C ALA A 538 -24.75 -8.42 -28.98
N ALA A 539 -26.00 -8.15 -29.36
CA ALA A 539 -27.19 -8.68 -28.68
C ALA A 539 -27.34 -10.20 -28.89
N LYS A 540 -27.06 -10.74 -30.08
CA LYS A 540 -27.09 -12.20 -30.29
C LYS A 540 -26.05 -12.92 -29.43
N GLN A 541 -24.84 -12.38 -29.35
CA GLN A 541 -23.79 -12.89 -28.47
C GLN A 541 -24.19 -12.76 -26.99
N ALA A 542 -24.82 -11.65 -26.59
CA ALA A 542 -25.39 -11.47 -25.25
C ALA A 542 -26.41 -12.56 -24.89
N GLY A 543 -27.37 -12.83 -25.77
CA GLY A 543 -28.36 -13.89 -25.58
C GLY A 543 -27.71 -15.28 -25.45
N CYS A 544 -26.71 -15.57 -26.29
CA CYS A 544 -25.95 -16.82 -26.21
C CYS A 544 -25.18 -16.94 -24.89
N PHE A 545 -24.49 -15.89 -24.45
CA PHE A 545 -23.81 -15.87 -23.14
C PHE A 545 -24.78 -15.99 -21.96
N GLY A 546 -25.99 -15.46 -22.07
CA GLY A 546 -27.05 -15.64 -21.07
C GLY A 546 -27.47 -17.09 -20.90
N PHE A 547 -27.75 -17.79 -22.01
CA PHE A 547 -28.07 -19.24 -21.94
C PHE A 547 -26.87 -20.08 -21.52
N ALA A 548 -25.65 -19.73 -21.95
CA ALA A 548 -24.42 -20.39 -21.48
C ALA A 548 -24.21 -20.21 -19.96
N ALA A 549 -24.47 -19.01 -19.42
CA ALA A 549 -24.38 -18.74 -17.99
C ALA A 549 -25.44 -19.50 -17.18
N ILE A 550 -26.68 -19.63 -17.69
CA ILE A 550 -27.72 -20.44 -17.04
C ILE A 550 -27.30 -21.91 -16.94
N VAL A 551 -26.71 -22.47 -18.00
CA VAL A 551 -26.25 -23.87 -18.01
C VAL A 551 -25.03 -24.08 -17.12
N ARG A 552 -24.01 -23.20 -17.22
CA ARG A 552 -22.77 -23.29 -16.42
C ARG A 552 -22.99 -23.04 -14.91
N ALA A 553 -24.09 -22.39 -14.52
CA ALA A 553 -24.42 -22.14 -13.11
C ALA A 553 -24.71 -23.42 -12.30
N PHE A 554 -24.99 -24.55 -12.96
CA PHE A 554 -25.28 -25.83 -12.31
C PHE A 554 -24.27 -26.89 -12.79
N PRO A 555 -23.01 -26.87 -12.31
CA PRO A 555 -21.93 -27.72 -12.86
C PRO A 555 -22.07 -29.21 -12.49
N ASP A 556 -22.59 -29.50 -11.30
CA ASP A 556 -22.58 -30.84 -10.68
C ASP A 556 -23.99 -31.45 -10.52
N ALA A 557 -25.00 -30.88 -11.17
CA ALA A 557 -26.39 -31.26 -10.92
C ALA A 557 -27.28 -31.12 -12.16
N PHE A 558 -27.70 -32.27 -12.71
CA PHE A 558 -28.77 -32.30 -13.70
C PHE A 558 -30.05 -31.71 -13.10
N THR A 559 -30.59 -30.68 -13.75
CA THR A 559 -31.82 -30.01 -13.30
C THR A 559 -32.71 -29.67 -14.48
N VAL A 560 -34.02 -29.93 -14.33
CA VAL A 560 -35.03 -29.58 -15.34
C VAL A 560 -35.01 -28.07 -15.64
N LYS A 561 -34.51 -27.26 -14.71
CA LYS A 561 -34.32 -25.81 -14.87
C LYS A 561 -33.39 -25.41 -16.02
N VAL A 562 -32.39 -26.22 -16.38
CA VAL A 562 -31.46 -25.88 -17.50
C VAL A 562 -31.92 -26.40 -18.87
N VAL A 563 -32.93 -27.28 -18.91
CA VAL A 563 -33.44 -27.89 -20.17
C VAL A 563 -33.85 -26.85 -21.22
N PRO A 564 -34.57 -25.75 -20.90
CA PRO A 564 -34.90 -24.71 -21.88
C PRO A 564 -33.66 -24.02 -22.47
N ALA A 565 -32.62 -23.82 -21.66
CA ALA A 565 -31.37 -23.20 -22.10
C ALA A 565 -30.54 -24.15 -22.98
N LEU A 566 -30.47 -25.43 -22.61
CA LEU A 566 -29.78 -26.47 -23.39
C LEU A 566 -30.40 -26.63 -24.79
N HIS A 567 -31.73 -26.70 -24.91
CA HIS A 567 -32.41 -26.75 -26.21
C HIS A 567 -32.09 -25.52 -27.08
N GLU A 568 -32.04 -24.33 -26.48
CA GLU A 568 -31.70 -23.10 -27.20
C GLU A 568 -30.23 -23.11 -27.66
N LEU A 569 -29.29 -23.58 -26.83
CA LEU A 569 -27.88 -23.73 -27.20
C LEU A 569 -27.67 -24.77 -28.32
N CYS A 570 -28.33 -25.92 -28.28
CA CYS A 570 -28.32 -26.89 -29.38
C CYS A 570 -28.81 -26.26 -30.69
N ARG A 571 -29.92 -25.50 -30.65
CA ARG A 571 -30.46 -24.78 -31.80
C ARG A 571 -29.48 -23.74 -32.36
N LEU A 572 -28.73 -23.06 -31.49
CA LEU A 572 -27.72 -22.07 -31.89
C LEU A 572 -26.48 -22.74 -32.50
N SER A 573 -26.05 -23.88 -31.97
CA SER A 573 -24.95 -24.71 -32.50
C SER A 573 -25.29 -25.27 -33.89
N SER A 574 -26.51 -25.79 -34.08
CA SER A 574 -26.96 -26.50 -35.29
C SER A 574 -27.21 -25.61 -36.52
N GLY A 575 -26.55 -24.45 -36.61
CA GLY A 575 -26.60 -23.54 -37.76
C GLY A 575 -27.78 -22.56 -37.79
N ALA A 576 -28.72 -22.56 -36.82
CA ALA A 576 -29.83 -21.60 -36.84
C ALA A 576 -29.37 -20.16 -36.58
N ALA A 577 -28.31 -19.98 -35.79
CA ALA A 577 -27.55 -18.74 -35.77
C ALA A 577 -26.74 -18.64 -37.07
N LYS A 578 -27.07 -17.70 -37.96
CA LYS A 578 -26.27 -17.36 -39.16
C LYS A 578 -24.93 -16.64 -38.81
N ASP A 579 -24.43 -16.84 -37.60
CA ASP A 579 -23.31 -16.13 -36.98
C ASP A 579 -22.35 -17.16 -36.38
N VAL A 580 -21.18 -17.29 -37.00
CA VAL A 580 -20.16 -18.29 -36.67
C VAL A 580 -19.63 -18.11 -35.24
N LEU A 581 -19.59 -16.88 -34.72
CA LEU A 581 -19.13 -16.63 -33.35
C LEU A 581 -20.18 -17.12 -32.34
N VAL A 582 -21.47 -16.91 -32.62
CA VAL A 582 -22.56 -17.39 -31.76
C VAL A 582 -22.60 -18.92 -31.73
N GLN A 583 -22.39 -19.58 -32.87
CA GLN A 583 -22.24 -21.03 -32.96
C GLN A 583 -21.09 -21.51 -32.07
N HIS A 584 -19.89 -20.95 -32.26
CA HIS A 584 -18.69 -21.32 -31.48
C HIS A 584 -18.91 -21.22 -29.96
N TRP A 585 -19.49 -20.12 -29.47
CA TRP A 585 -19.79 -19.95 -28.05
C TRP A 585 -20.88 -20.93 -27.55
N ALA A 586 -21.88 -21.23 -28.36
CA ALA A 586 -22.92 -22.21 -28.01
C ALA A 586 -22.32 -23.63 -27.90
N THR A 587 -21.55 -24.08 -28.90
CA THR A 587 -20.86 -25.37 -28.87
C THR A 587 -19.86 -25.46 -27.72
N SER A 588 -19.16 -24.36 -27.37
CA SER A 588 -18.31 -24.32 -26.18
C SER A 588 -19.10 -24.53 -24.90
N ALA A 589 -20.23 -23.84 -24.70
CA ALA A 589 -21.06 -24.00 -23.51
C ALA A 589 -21.62 -25.43 -23.36
N LEU A 590 -22.04 -26.05 -24.47
CA LEU A 590 -22.46 -27.46 -24.49
C LEU A 590 -21.29 -28.42 -24.14
N ARG A 591 -20.07 -28.10 -24.59
CA ARG A 591 -18.88 -28.90 -24.29
C ARG A 591 -18.53 -28.85 -22.81
N ASP A 592 -18.59 -27.66 -22.21
CA ASP A 592 -18.31 -27.49 -20.79
C ASP A 592 -19.34 -28.23 -19.93
N PHE A 593 -20.63 -28.14 -20.28
CA PHE A 593 -21.70 -28.86 -19.61
C PHE A 593 -21.51 -30.38 -19.64
N ARG A 594 -21.16 -30.94 -20.82
CA ARG A 594 -20.84 -32.38 -20.95
C ARG A 594 -19.57 -32.75 -20.18
N ALA A 595 -18.61 -31.84 -20.07
CA ALA A 595 -17.36 -32.09 -19.35
C ALA A 595 -17.56 -32.13 -17.83
N SER A 596 -18.40 -31.26 -17.26
CA SER A 596 -18.69 -31.27 -15.81
C SER A 596 -19.59 -32.43 -15.42
N HIS A 597 -20.59 -32.79 -16.23
CA HIS A 597 -21.52 -33.88 -15.96
C HIS A 597 -21.05 -35.26 -16.48
N ARG A 598 -19.74 -35.46 -16.69
CA ARG A 598 -19.20 -36.62 -17.40
C ARG A 598 -19.57 -37.96 -16.77
N ASP A 599 -19.51 -38.04 -15.45
CA ASP A 599 -19.61 -39.31 -14.72
C ASP A 599 -21.06 -39.81 -14.59
N GLU A 600 -22.03 -38.88 -14.52
CA GLU A 600 -23.47 -39.16 -14.40
C GLU A 600 -24.23 -39.04 -15.74
N TRP A 601 -23.52 -38.76 -16.85
CA TRP A 601 -24.09 -38.44 -18.16
C TRP A 601 -25.08 -39.50 -18.67
N ALA A 602 -24.74 -40.78 -18.52
CA ALA A 602 -25.52 -41.90 -19.04
C ALA A 602 -26.65 -42.37 -18.10
N THR A 603 -26.58 -42.05 -16.81
CA THR A 603 -27.55 -42.46 -15.80
C THR A 603 -28.59 -41.38 -15.58
N ASP A 604 -28.17 -40.26 -15.00
CA ASP A 604 -29.06 -39.25 -14.43
C ASP A 604 -29.40 -38.18 -15.47
N GLY A 605 -28.49 -37.93 -16.42
CA GLY A 605 -28.77 -37.09 -17.57
C GLY A 605 -29.98 -37.59 -18.37
N ALA A 606 -29.99 -38.87 -18.75
CA ALA A 606 -31.08 -39.45 -19.54
C ALA A 606 -32.44 -39.42 -18.80
N ALA A 607 -32.40 -39.53 -17.47
CA ALA A 607 -33.58 -39.49 -16.61
C ALA A 607 -34.13 -38.07 -16.36
N VAL A 608 -33.25 -37.05 -16.25
CA VAL A 608 -33.61 -35.69 -15.82
C VAL A 608 -33.74 -34.71 -16.99
N ILE A 609 -32.79 -34.70 -17.93
CA ILE A 609 -32.81 -33.79 -19.10
C ILE A 609 -33.39 -34.44 -20.37
N GLY A 610 -33.52 -35.77 -20.37
CA GLY A 610 -34.15 -36.56 -21.44
C GLY A 610 -33.16 -37.06 -22.50
N ALA A 611 -33.37 -38.30 -22.95
CA ALA A 611 -32.50 -38.98 -23.92
C ALA A 611 -32.39 -38.24 -25.26
N ASP A 612 -33.48 -37.63 -25.75
CA ASP A 612 -33.49 -36.87 -27.01
C ASP A 612 -32.52 -35.66 -26.96
N LEU A 613 -32.46 -34.98 -25.80
CA LEU A 613 -31.59 -33.82 -25.62
C LEU A 613 -30.12 -34.24 -25.47
N ILE A 614 -29.83 -35.37 -24.80
CA ILE A 614 -28.48 -35.95 -24.80
C ILE A 614 -28.03 -36.26 -26.23
N TYR A 615 -28.86 -36.94 -27.02
CA TYR A 615 -28.52 -37.26 -28.42
C TYR A 615 -28.21 -36.00 -29.24
N LEU A 616 -29.01 -34.94 -29.09
CA LEU A 616 -28.74 -33.65 -29.73
C LEU A 616 -27.40 -33.04 -29.29
N ILE A 617 -27.09 -33.05 -27.99
CA ILE A 617 -25.81 -32.53 -27.47
C ILE A 617 -24.62 -33.35 -28.00
N GLU A 618 -24.72 -34.67 -28.05
CA GLU A 618 -23.64 -35.52 -28.57
C GLU A 618 -23.43 -35.38 -30.08
N ASN A 619 -24.51 -35.18 -30.84
CA ASN A 619 -24.44 -34.88 -32.27
C ASN A 619 -23.75 -33.53 -32.53
N GLU A 620 -24.14 -32.47 -31.81
CA GLU A 620 -23.54 -31.13 -31.94
C GLU A 620 -22.08 -31.05 -31.45
N LEU A 621 -21.68 -31.91 -30.53
CA LEU A 621 -20.29 -32.01 -30.04
C LEU A 621 -19.41 -32.96 -30.85
N SER A 622 -19.98 -33.68 -31.82
CA SER A 622 -19.22 -34.62 -32.65
C SER A 622 -18.23 -33.86 -33.55
N PRO A 623 -16.95 -34.30 -33.62
CA PRO A 623 -15.98 -33.66 -34.50
C PRO A 623 -16.42 -33.66 -35.98
N PRO A 624 -16.04 -32.65 -36.79
CA PRO A 624 -16.52 -32.48 -38.17
C PRO A 624 -16.10 -33.57 -39.17
N TYR A 625 -15.39 -34.61 -38.71
CA TYR A 625 -15.02 -35.81 -39.48
C TYR A 625 -15.87 -37.05 -39.11
N TYR A 626 -16.87 -36.90 -38.25
CA TYR A 626 -17.88 -37.92 -37.92
C TYR A 626 -19.24 -37.70 -38.63
N VAL A 627 -19.31 -36.74 -39.56
CA VAL A 627 -20.52 -36.34 -40.32
C VAL A 627 -20.46 -36.85 -41.76
#